data_AF-A0A0C3DWR2-F1
#
_entry.id   AF-A0A0C3DWR2-F1
#
_cell.length_a   1.000
_cell.length_b   1.000
_cell.length_c   1.000
_cell.angle_alpha   90.00
_cell.angle_beta   90.00
_cell.angle_gamma   90.00
#
_symmetry.space_group_name_H-M   'P 1'
#
loop_
_entity.id
_entity.type
_entity.pdbx_description
1 polymer ?
#
loop_
_entity_poly.entity_id
_entity_poly.type
_entity_poly.pdbx_seq_one_letter_code
_entity_poly.pdbx_strand_id
1 'polypeptide(L)'
;MVHTRISENSAHCGTIQDSAYLTREKIGSNQWDTFLKQAAGPDTFNALNKDTCKSILDYIARAEPKRILKKFPDVSSDEYDTISRVIGDLSMVSTNAWLTYDADGHIMTVELPTAVHEVPFDYLKKAFEKVLDNIPCDEDNVLMHLHMNCEVFVAGSLLVPDMLMSLMAIQGGMFKAPWYLLVGECAFSKQKSHVVDKLKKYVQGFPHLMVVVMVVIDEVCSYKSPTRDSDAGEFFHNSKKVLSLDEFLSLRPTSGEPLHLNAPITVKGHTWCHISSIDYYIWVRQPGESPINLDSTDAAHMAHGTLFPQIKMEDVEGMLHKGFSAIRHSISNYLNEHHLNPNPEPADAITQDSIPLTICWKNSQTSIVASMMITAHHRYEWWMERVVFCGQKHPHTDSDFGYASSLSPGPSDTSQTPQPEIDEAKPYGTRK
;
A
#
# COMPACT_ATOMS: atom_id res chain seq x y z
N MET A 1 6.83 10.44 -25.33
CA MET A 1 5.87 9.47 -24.75
C MET A 1 5.29 10.17 -23.53
N VAL A 2 4.08 10.70 -23.69
CA VAL A 2 3.40 11.55 -22.70
C VAL A 2 2.27 10.73 -22.13
N HIS A 3 2.31 10.46 -20.82
CA HIS A 3 1.12 10.19 -20.03
C HIS A 3 1.34 10.72 -18.62
N THR A 4 1.07 12.01 -18.47
CA THR A 4 0.85 12.66 -17.18
C THR A 4 -0.63 12.42 -16.81
N ARG A 5 -0.90 11.70 -15.73
CA ARG A 5 -2.15 11.86 -14.98
C ARG A 5 -1.79 12.46 -13.64
N ILE A 6 -2.05 13.76 -13.54
CA ILE A 6 -2.11 14.51 -12.29
C ILE A 6 -3.40 14.06 -11.61
N SER A 7 -3.30 13.41 -10.45
CA SER A 7 -4.37 13.41 -9.46
C SER A 7 -3.87 14.22 -8.26
N GLU A 8 -4.23 15.49 -8.25
CA GLU A 8 -4.27 16.31 -7.05
C GLU A 8 -5.30 15.71 -6.10
N ASN A 9 -4.91 15.48 -4.85
CA ASN A 9 -5.80 15.53 -3.70
C ASN A 9 -4.93 15.88 -2.49
N SER A 10 -4.84 17.18 -2.20
CA SER A 10 -4.33 17.67 -0.94
C SER A 10 -5.46 17.79 0.08
N ALA A 11 -5.15 17.31 1.29
CA ALA A 11 -5.83 17.39 2.57
C ALA A 11 -7.14 18.21 2.69
N HIS A 12 -8.21 17.52 3.10
CA HIS A 12 -9.13 18.04 4.11
C HIS A 12 -9.22 17.07 5.29
N CYS A 13 -8.76 17.54 6.46
CA CYS A 13 -9.10 16.97 7.75
C CYS A 13 -10.57 17.29 8.02
N GLY A 14 -11.47 16.33 7.80
CA GLY A 14 -12.88 16.49 8.10
C GLY A 14 -13.71 15.26 7.74
N THR A 15 -14.26 14.64 8.78
CA THR A 15 -15.34 13.62 8.77
C THR A 15 -15.04 12.30 8.05
N ILE A 16 -14.95 11.24 8.87
CA ILE A 16 -15.11 9.85 8.47
C ILE A 16 -16.46 9.73 7.76
N GLN A 17 -16.43 9.73 6.42
CA GLN A 17 -17.56 9.29 5.62
C GLN A 17 -17.35 7.80 5.34
N ASP A 18 -18.27 6.99 5.85
CA ASP A 18 -18.47 5.59 5.49
C ASP A 18 -18.39 5.43 3.97
N SER A 19 -17.24 4.96 3.48
CA SER A 19 -17.18 4.44 2.12
C SER A 19 -17.90 3.10 2.15
N ALA A 20 -19.03 3.02 1.46
CA ALA A 20 -19.78 1.79 1.30
C ALA A 20 -18.88 0.70 0.71
N TYR A 21 -18.39 -0.20 1.56
CA TYR A 21 -17.64 -1.39 1.18
C TYR A 21 -18.57 -2.31 0.40
N LEU A 22 -18.53 -2.22 -0.93
CA LEU A 22 -19.14 -3.20 -1.81
C LEU A 22 -18.45 -4.55 -1.54
N THR A 23 -19.26 -5.53 -1.15
CA THR A 23 -18.88 -6.91 -0.90
C THR A 23 -17.96 -7.41 -2.02
N ARG A 24 -16.72 -7.75 -1.64
CA ARG A 24 -15.70 -8.41 -2.46
C ARG A 24 -16.23 -9.78 -2.92
N GLU A 25 -17.09 -9.81 -3.92
CA GLU A 25 -17.48 -11.05 -4.59
C GLU A 25 -16.23 -11.77 -5.06
N LYS A 26 -16.20 -13.10 -4.88
CA LYS A 26 -15.06 -13.93 -5.25
C LYS A 26 -14.82 -13.79 -6.75
N ILE A 27 -13.81 -13.00 -7.13
CA ILE A 27 -13.32 -12.99 -8.49
C ILE A 27 -12.92 -14.44 -8.82
N GLY A 28 -13.66 -15.05 -9.73
CA GLY A 28 -13.42 -16.41 -10.20
C GLY A 28 -12.26 -16.42 -11.20
N SER A 29 -11.57 -17.55 -11.33
CA SER A 29 -10.44 -17.69 -12.28
C SER A 29 -10.80 -17.27 -13.72
N ASN A 30 -12.05 -17.46 -14.13
CA ASN A 30 -12.53 -17.09 -15.47
C ASN A 30 -12.71 -15.57 -15.66
N GLN A 31 -12.90 -14.83 -14.56
CA GLN A 31 -12.97 -13.37 -14.59
C GLN A 31 -11.59 -12.75 -14.79
N TRP A 32 -10.53 -13.35 -14.22
CA TRP A 32 -9.15 -12.90 -14.46
C TRP A 32 -8.76 -12.97 -15.94
N ASP A 33 -9.16 -14.02 -16.66
CA ASP A 33 -8.89 -14.11 -18.11
C ASP A 33 -9.55 -12.96 -18.89
N THR A 34 -10.73 -12.52 -18.44
CA THR A 34 -11.47 -11.42 -19.06
C THR A 34 -10.74 -10.10 -18.82
N PHE A 35 -10.31 -9.84 -17.58
CA PHE A 35 -9.56 -8.63 -17.24
C PHE A 35 -8.19 -8.59 -17.94
N LEU A 36 -7.45 -9.70 -17.94
CA LEU A 36 -6.18 -9.81 -18.65
C LEU A 36 -6.36 -9.57 -20.15
N LYS A 37 -7.42 -10.10 -20.76
CA LYS A 37 -7.72 -9.90 -22.19
C LYS A 37 -8.13 -8.46 -22.52
N GLN A 38 -8.73 -7.75 -21.58
CA GLN A 38 -9.08 -6.34 -21.76
C GLN A 38 -7.86 -5.42 -21.61
N ALA A 39 -6.97 -5.72 -20.67
CA ALA A 39 -5.76 -4.95 -20.39
C ALA A 39 -4.63 -5.19 -21.40
N ALA A 40 -4.55 -6.40 -21.95
CA ALA A 40 -3.58 -6.76 -22.99
C ALA A 40 -4.19 -6.65 -24.38
N GLY A 41 -3.43 -6.13 -25.34
CA GLY A 41 -3.80 -6.24 -26.76
C GLY A 41 -3.87 -7.71 -27.22
N PRO A 42 -4.50 -8.01 -28.36
CA PRO A 42 -4.71 -9.39 -28.82
C PRO A 42 -3.42 -10.22 -28.92
N ASP A 43 -2.34 -9.63 -29.44
CA ASP A 43 -1.06 -10.30 -29.61
C ASP A 43 -0.36 -10.52 -28.27
N THR A 44 -0.30 -9.48 -27.42
CA THR A 44 0.24 -9.55 -26.06
C THR A 44 -0.48 -10.61 -25.24
N PHE A 45 -1.82 -10.61 -25.23
CA PHE A 45 -2.63 -11.56 -24.45
C PHE A 45 -2.34 -13.03 -24.78
N ASN A 46 -2.02 -13.33 -26.04
CA ASN A 46 -1.67 -14.69 -26.46
C ASN A 46 -0.27 -15.11 -26.01
N ALA A 47 0.63 -14.15 -25.77
CA ALA A 47 2.00 -14.39 -25.33
C ALA A 47 2.17 -14.45 -23.80
N LEU A 48 1.22 -13.91 -23.02
CA LEU A 48 1.28 -13.90 -21.55
C LEU A 48 1.30 -15.31 -20.95
N ASN A 49 2.10 -15.51 -19.90
CA ASN A 49 1.89 -16.61 -18.96
C ASN A 49 0.71 -16.29 -18.04
N LYS A 50 -0.49 -16.71 -18.49
CA LYS A 50 -1.75 -16.44 -17.80
C LYS A 50 -1.78 -16.98 -16.37
N ASP A 51 -1.12 -18.11 -16.12
CA ASP A 51 -1.10 -18.72 -14.79
C ASP A 51 -0.27 -17.87 -13.81
N THR A 52 0.88 -17.34 -14.27
CA THR A 52 1.68 -16.37 -13.50
C THR A 52 0.87 -15.11 -13.21
N CYS A 53 0.26 -14.49 -14.22
CA CYS A 53 -0.54 -13.28 -14.05
C CYS A 53 -1.72 -13.49 -13.09
N LYS A 54 -2.46 -14.60 -13.23
CA LYS A 54 -3.55 -14.97 -12.33
C LYS A 54 -3.07 -15.16 -10.90
N SER A 55 -1.94 -15.84 -10.71
CA SER A 55 -1.34 -16.06 -9.39
C SER A 55 -0.96 -14.75 -8.70
N ILE A 56 -0.44 -13.78 -9.45
CA ILE A 56 -0.11 -12.44 -8.93
C ILE A 56 -1.39 -11.66 -8.59
N LEU A 57 -2.37 -11.63 -9.48
CA LEU A 57 -3.65 -10.96 -9.25
C LEU A 57 -4.43 -11.57 -8.07
N ASP A 58 -4.45 -12.91 -7.96
CA ASP A 58 -5.02 -13.60 -6.81
C ASP A 58 -4.22 -13.32 -5.54
N TYR A 59 -2.90 -13.20 -5.60
CA TYR A 59 -2.12 -12.76 -4.45
C TYR A 59 -2.53 -11.36 -4.02
N ILE A 60 -2.56 -10.37 -4.92
CA ILE A 60 -2.95 -8.99 -4.59
C ILE A 60 -4.37 -8.95 -4.02
N ALA A 61 -5.31 -9.62 -4.68
CA ALA A 61 -6.71 -9.66 -4.26
C ALA A 61 -6.94 -10.42 -2.96
N ARG A 62 -6.00 -11.25 -2.48
CA ARG A 62 -6.20 -12.16 -1.32
C ARG A 62 -5.08 -12.10 -0.28
N ALA A 63 -4.08 -11.26 -0.45
CA ALA A 63 -2.88 -11.26 0.36
C ALA A 63 -3.22 -10.97 1.82
N GLU A 64 -2.62 -11.75 2.71
CA GLU A 64 -2.74 -11.51 4.14
C GLU A 64 -2.01 -10.22 4.51
N PRO A 65 -2.54 -9.37 5.41
CA PRO A 65 -1.85 -8.17 5.90
C PRO A 65 -0.52 -8.44 6.63
N LYS A 66 -0.14 -9.72 6.85
CA LYS A 66 1.19 -10.12 7.33
C LYS A 66 2.24 -10.22 6.22
N ARG A 67 1.80 -10.37 4.96
CA ARG A 67 2.66 -10.46 3.77
C ARG A 67 2.67 -9.10 3.09
N ILE A 68 3.37 -8.18 3.73
CA ILE A 68 3.54 -6.81 3.23
C ILE A 68 4.33 -6.84 1.92
N LEU A 69 5.18 -7.84 1.67
CA LEU A 69 5.99 -7.89 0.47
C LEU A 69 6.13 -9.31 -0.09
N LYS A 70 6.02 -9.43 -1.42
CA LYS A 70 6.30 -10.68 -2.14
C LYS A 70 6.95 -10.42 -3.49
N LYS A 71 8.02 -11.17 -3.77
CA LYS A 71 8.70 -11.20 -5.07
C LYS A 71 8.16 -12.34 -5.93
N PHE A 72 7.93 -12.07 -7.20
CA PHE A 72 7.53 -13.00 -8.24
C PHE A 72 8.62 -13.01 -9.30
N PRO A 73 9.42 -14.08 -9.38
CA PRO A 73 10.44 -14.22 -10.42
C PRO A 73 9.80 -14.56 -11.77
N ASP A 74 10.60 -14.46 -12.83
CA ASP A 74 10.24 -14.86 -14.19
C ASP A 74 8.99 -14.14 -14.74
N VAL A 75 8.82 -12.87 -14.37
CA VAL A 75 7.78 -11.98 -14.89
C VAL A 75 8.39 -11.13 -15.99
N SER A 76 7.78 -11.15 -17.18
CA SER A 76 8.18 -10.31 -18.31
C SER A 76 7.61 -8.89 -18.20
N SER A 77 8.17 -7.97 -18.99
CA SER A 77 7.68 -6.58 -19.05
C SER A 77 6.22 -6.49 -19.51
N ASP A 78 5.82 -7.33 -20.47
CA ASP A 78 4.44 -7.37 -20.98
C ASP A 78 3.46 -7.87 -19.92
N GLU A 79 3.88 -8.82 -19.09
CA GLU A 79 3.09 -9.33 -17.97
C GLU A 79 2.96 -8.28 -16.88
N TYR A 80 4.06 -7.61 -16.52
CA TYR A 80 4.05 -6.48 -15.59
C TYR A 80 3.07 -5.39 -16.06
N ASP A 81 3.22 -4.91 -17.29
CA ASP A 81 2.38 -3.85 -17.85
C ASP A 81 0.90 -4.24 -17.86
N THR A 82 0.61 -5.48 -18.22
CA THR A 82 -0.77 -5.99 -18.23
C THR A 82 -1.34 -6.02 -16.82
N ILE A 83 -0.61 -6.55 -15.85
CA ILE A 83 -1.05 -6.64 -14.45
C ILE A 83 -1.27 -5.24 -13.87
N SER A 84 -0.34 -4.31 -14.12
CA SER A 84 -0.44 -2.91 -13.69
C SER A 84 -1.68 -2.22 -14.23
N ARG A 85 -2.02 -2.43 -15.51
CA ARG A 85 -3.27 -1.92 -16.10
C ARG A 85 -4.51 -2.54 -15.45
N VAL A 86 -4.51 -3.86 -15.25
CA VAL A 86 -5.63 -4.55 -14.57
C VAL A 86 -5.87 -3.95 -13.18
N ILE A 87 -4.81 -3.71 -12.41
CA ILE A 87 -4.93 -3.12 -11.06
C ILE A 87 -5.38 -1.66 -11.12
N GLY A 88 -4.86 -0.87 -12.06
CA GLY A 88 -5.26 0.52 -12.25
C GLY A 88 -6.73 0.69 -12.67
N ASP A 89 -7.26 -0.24 -13.46
CA ASP A 89 -8.65 -0.22 -13.94
C ASP A 89 -9.63 -0.84 -12.93
N LEU A 90 -9.18 -1.79 -12.12
CA LEU A 90 -10.01 -2.41 -11.09
C LEU A 90 -10.08 -1.53 -9.84
N SER A 91 -10.94 -0.51 -9.86
CA SER A 91 -11.43 0.14 -8.65
C SER A 91 -12.03 -0.85 -7.63
N MET A 92 -12.41 -2.06 -8.09
CA MET A 92 -12.91 -3.17 -7.27
C MET A 92 -11.81 -3.92 -6.51
N VAL A 93 -10.55 -3.87 -6.96
CA VAL A 93 -9.39 -4.37 -6.21
C VAL A 93 -8.85 -3.19 -5.43
N SER A 94 -9.61 -2.75 -4.42
CA SER A 94 -9.16 -1.78 -3.44
C SER A 94 -8.00 -2.38 -2.65
N THR A 95 -6.84 -2.34 -3.27
CA THR A 95 -5.56 -2.72 -2.69
C THR A 95 -4.67 -1.53 -2.87
N ASN A 96 -4.11 -1.03 -1.77
CA ASN A 96 -3.00 -0.08 -1.79
C ASN A 96 -1.71 -0.76 -2.29
N ALA A 97 -1.83 -1.71 -3.23
CA ALA A 97 -0.72 -2.52 -3.69
C ALA A 97 0.22 -1.67 -4.52
N TRP A 98 1.48 -1.63 -4.12
CA TRP A 98 2.54 -0.99 -4.90
C TRP A 98 3.28 -2.07 -5.68
N LEU A 99 3.46 -1.80 -6.96
CA LEU A 99 4.13 -2.70 -7.87
C LEU A 99 5.48 -2.11 -8.23
N THR A 100 6.51 -2.94 -8.18
CA THR A 100 7.83 -2.60 -8.69
C THR A 100 8.32 -3.72 -9.59
N TYR A 101 9.17 -3.38 -10.55
CA TYR A 101 9.65 -4.31 -11.55
C TYR A 101 11.15 -4.14 -11.79
N ASP A 102 11.89 -5.22 -11.65
CA ASP A 102 13.30 -5.31 -12.01
C ASP A 102 13.42 -5.98 -13.37
N ALA A 103 13.68 -5.20 -14.43
CA ALA A 103 13.72 -5.72 -15.79
C ALA A 103 14.92 -6.64 -16.02
N ASP A 104 16.05 -6.39 -15.35
CA ASP A 104 17.24 -7.22 -15.48
C ASP A 104 17.00 -8.59 -14.83
N GLY A 105 16.40 -8.57 -13.63
CA GLY A 105 16.05 -9.77 -12.89
C GLY A 105 14.80 -10.50 -13.39
N HIS A 106 13.96 -9.85 -14.20
CA HIS A 106 12.59 -10.30 -14.52
C HIS A 106 11.79 -10.57 -13.23
N ILE A 107 11.90 -9.67 -12.25
CA ILE A 107 11.29 -9.83 -10.93
C ILE A 107 10.26 -8.72 -10.71
N MET A 108 9.00 -9.11 -10.52
CA MET A 108 7.97 -8.22 -10.01
C MET A 108 7.90 -8.32 -8.48
N THR A 109 7.93 -7.19 -7.79
CA THR A 109 7.68 -7.15 -6.34
C THR A 109 6.35 -6.45 -6.08
N VAL A 110 5.50 -7.12 -5.31
CA VAL A 110 4.23 -6.58 -4.83
C VAL A 110 4.39 -6.23 -3.36
N GLU A 111 4.14 -4.96 -3.04
CA GLU A 111 4.11 -4.42 -1.70
C GLU A 111 2.70 -4.00 -1.30
N LEU A 112 2.33 -4.24 -0.04
CA LEU A 112 1.01 -3.99 0.54
C LEU A 112 1.24 -3.24 1.86
N PRO A 113 1.45 -1.91 1.79
CA PRO A 113 1.73 -1.08 2.94
C PRO A 113 0.57 -1.12 3.93
N THR A 114 0.91 -0.99 5.21
CA THR A 114 -0.07 -0.82 6.29
C THR A 114 -0.12 0.64 6.71
N ALA A 115 -1.15 1.06 7.43
CA ALA A 115 -1.23 2.44 7.92
C ALA A 115 -0.02 2.82 8.81
N VAL A 116 0.58 1.84 9.51
CA VAL A 116 1.83 2.04 10.28
C VAL A 116 3.04 2.28 9.38
N HIS A 117 3.05 1.69 8.19
CA HIS A 117 4.12 1.86 7.20
C HIS A 117 4.15 3.28 6.61
N GLU A 118 2.98 3.82 6.28
CA GLU A 118 2.83 5.09 5.54
C GLU A 118 2.98 6.33 6.44
N VAL A 119 2.47 6.26 7.67
CA VAL A 119 2.35 7.41 8.57
C VAL A 119 3.66 8.15 8.91
N PRO A 120 4.86 7.52 9.00
CA PRO A 120 6.09 8.26 9.22
C PRO A 120 6.34 9.31 8.14
N PHE A 121 6.07 8.95 6.89
CA PHE A 121 6.31 9.81 5.74
C PHE A 121 5.18 10.81 5.53
N ASP A 122 3.93 10.48 5.85
CA ASP A 122 2.85 11.49 5.87
C ASP A 122 3.17 12.64 6.84
N TYR A 123 3.79 12.32 7.97
CA TYR A 123 4.20 13.31 8.95
C TYR A 123 5.39 14.15 8.47
N LEU A 124 6.43 13.49 7.95
CA LEU A 124 7.60 14.17 7.38
C LEU A 124 7.21 15.04 6.18
N LYS A 125 6.29 14.59 5.33
CA LYS A 125 5.80 15.33 4.15
C LYS A 125 5.33 16.72 4.53
N LYS A 126 4.44 16.81 5.54
CA LYS A 126 3.91 18.08 6.03
C LYS A 126 4.99 19.01 6.59
N ALA A 127 6.03 18.46 7.22
CA ALA A 127 7.14 19.24 7.73
C ALA A 127 8.04 19.75 6.58
N PHE A 128 8.28 18.89 5.59
CA PHE A 128 9.14 19.18 4.46
C PHE A 128 8.48 20.17 3.49
N GLU A 129 7.20 20.00 3.15
CA GLU A 129 6.45 20.94 2.31
C GLU A 129 6.54 22.38 2.85
N LYS A 130 6.36 22.57 4.16
CA LYS A 130 6.55 23.88 4.79
C LYS A 130 7.94 24.46 4.58
N VAL A 131 8.99 23.64 4.57
CA VAL A 131 10.35 24.11 4.32
C VAL A 131 10.55 24.46 2.84
N LEU A 132 9.92 23.69 1.94
CA LEU A 132 9.97 23.88 0.50
C LEU A 132 9.24 25.14 0.04
N ASP A 133 8.06 25.43 0.61
CA ASP A 133 7.26 26.63 0.33
C ASP A 133 8.00 27.94 0.63
N ASN A 134 9.11 27.87 1.38
CA ASN A 134 9.94 29.01 1.76
C ASN A 134 11.25 29.10 0.96
N ILE A 135 11.47 28.23 -0.03
CA ILE A 135 12.60 28.37 -0.92
C ILE A 135 12.21 29.42 -1.97
N PRO A 136 12.94 30.55 -2.08
CA PRO A 136 12.65 31.57 -3.08
C PRO A 136 13.03 31.04 -4.46
N CYS A 137 12.07 30.44 -5.16
CA CYS A 137 12.21 30.01 -6.55
C CYS A 137 11.07 30.59 -7.40
N ASP A 138 11.39 30.94 -8.64
CA ASP A 138 10.39 31.34 -9.62
C ASP A 138 9.69 30.09 -10.15
N GLU A 139 8.43 29.89 -9.76
CA GLU A 139 7.61 28.74 -10.15
C GLU A 139 7.38 28.65 -11.66
N ASP A 140 7.53 29.76 -12.40
CA ASP A 140 7.45 29.76 -13.87
C ASP A 140 8.69 29.11 -14.52
N ASN A 141 9.79 29.00 -13.78
CA ASN A 141 11.09 28.52 -14.25
C ASN A 141 11.54 27.23 -13.58
N VAL A 142 11.07 26.94 -12.36
CA VAL A 142 11.42 25.73 -11.62
C VAL A 142 10.23 25.22 -10.84
N LEU A 143 9.97 23.92 -10.97
CA LEU A 143 8.94 23.21 -10.27
C LEU A 143 9.59 22.25 -9.26
N MET A 144 9.19 22.35 -8.00
CA MET A 144 9.66 21.47 -6.94
C MET A 144 8.49 20.75 -6.31
N HIS A 145 8.61 19.44 -6.17
CA HIS A 145 7.52 18.62 -5.65
C HIS A 145 8.02 17.55 -4.70
N LEU A 146 7.23 17.34 -3.65
CA LEU A 146 7.37 16.21 -2.76
C LEU A 146 6.27 15.20 -3.08
N HIS A 147 6.68 14.11 -3.70
CA HIS A 147 5.81 13.02 -4.11
C HIS A 147 5.79 11.93 -3.04
N MET A 148 4.62 11.31 -2.87
CA MET A 148 4.45 10.10 -2.09
C MET A 148 4.12 8.97 -3.05
N ASN A 149 4.77 7.82 -2.89
CA ASN A 149 4.45 6.59 -3.63
C ASN A 149 4.46 6.80 -5.17
N CYS A 150 5.43 7.58 -5.66
CA CYS A 150 5.50 7.97 -7.07
C CYS A 150 6.47 7.07 -7.83
N GLU A 151 5.95 6.37 -8.84
CA GLU A 151 6.74 5.47 -9.67
C GLU A 151 7.88 6.18 -10.41
N VAL A 152 9.07 5.60 -10.35
CA VAL A 152 10.29 6.10 -11.00
C VAL A 152 11.08 4.98 -11.66
N PHE A 153 11.69 5.28 -12.81
CA PHE A 153 12.57 4.36 -13.51
C PHE A 153 14.03 4.63 -13.14
N VAL A 154 14.71 3.63 -12.58
CA VAL A 154 16.04 3.73 -11.98
C VAL A 154 16.84 2.48 -12.30
N ALA A 155 17.96 2.64 -13.01
CA ALA A 155 18.89 1.54 -13.33
C ALA A 155 18.18 0.29 -13.89
N GLY A 156 17.33 0.46 -14.92
CA GLY A 156 16.60 -0.65 -15.53
C GLY A 156 15.39 -1.15 -14.73
N SER A 157 15.19 -0.67 -13.51
CA SER A 157 14.09 -1.06 -12.63
C SER A 157 13.04 0.05 -12.51
N LEU A 158 11.77 -0.33 -12.43
CA LEU A 158 10.66 0.53 -12.06
C LEU A 158 10.41 0.38 -10.55
N LEU A 159 10.62 1.44 -9.79
CA LEU A 159 10.57 1.44 -8.33
C LEU A 159 9.56 2.48 -7.82
N VAL A 160 8.99 2.27 -6.64
CA VAL A 160 8.04 3.18 -6.00
C VAL A 160 8.55 3.56 -4.62
N PRO A 161 9.26 4.70 -4.46
CA PRO A 161 9.65 5.20 -3.15
C PRO A 161 8.47 5.70 -2.34
N ASP A 162 8.53 5.52 -1.02
CA ASP A 162 7.50 6.04 -0.11
C ASP A 162 7.46 7.56 -0.13
N MET A 163 8.63 8.19 -0.26
CA MET A 163 8.77 9.62 -0.39
C MET A 163 9.86 9.97 -1.41
N LEU A 164 9.59 10.94 -2.27
CA LEU A 164 10.53 11.40 -3.27
C LEU A 164 10.42 12.91 -3.48
N MET A 165 11.53 13.61 -3.39
CA MET A 165 11.60 15.03 -3.75
C MET A 165 12.22 15.18 -5.12
N SER A 166 11.53 15.89 -6.00
CA SER A 166 12.01 16.22 -7.34
C SER A 166 12.09 17.74 -7.57
N LEU A 167 13.03 18.13 -8.42
CA LEU A 167 13.22 19.48 -8.91
C LEU A 167 13.26 19.43 -10.44
N MET A 168 12.50 20.28 -11.12
CA MET A 168 12.39 20.27 -12.57
C MET A 168 12.46 21.70 -13.10
N ALA A 169 13.40 21.99 -14.00
CA ALA A 169 13.38 23.26 -14.73
C ALA A 169 12.33 23.29 -15.83
N ILE A 170 11.78 24.48 -16.01
CA ILE A 170 10.92 24.88 -17.10
C ILE A 170 11.72 25.88 -17.92
N GLN A 171 12.01 25.54 -19.18
CA GLN A 171 12.76 26.43 -20.07
C GLN A 171 12.01 26.56 -21.39
N GLY A 172 11.53 27.77 -21.70
CA GLY A 172 10.76 28.04 -22.92
C GLY A 172 9.47 27.22 -23.02
N GLY A 173 8.81 26.97 -21.88
CA GLY A 173 7.59 26.15 -21.80
C GLY A 173 7.80 24.64 -21.90
N MET A 174 9.06 24.18 -21.93
CA MET A 174 9.41 22.76 -21.92
C MET A 174 10.01 22.33 -20.58
N PHE A 175 9.50 21.22 -20.06
CA PHE A 175 10.03 20.57 -18.87
C PHE A 175 11.34 19.82 -19.18
N LYS A 176 12.35 20.02 -18.33
CA LYS A 176 13.60 19.24 -18.37
C LYS A 176 13.44 17.94 -17.59
N ALA A 177 14.44 17.05 -17.71
CA ALA A 177 14.50 15.86 -16.88
C ALA A 177 14.60 16.27 -15.39
N PRO A 178 13.84 15.62 -14.49
CA PRO A 178 13.85 15.95 -13.07
C PRO A 178 15.17 15.58 -12.41
N TRP A 179 15.59 16.40 -11.45
CA TRP A 179 16.58 16.07 -10.45
C TRP A 179 15.88 15.48 -9.23
N TYR A 180 16.33 14.32 -8.78
CA TYR A 180 15.84 13.70 -7.55
C TYR A 180 16.79 14.05 -6.41
N LEU A 181 16.29 14.77 -5.41
CA LEU A 181 17.11 15.39 -4.36
C LEU A 181 16.99 14.68 -3.01
N LEU A 182 15.84 14.07 -2.73
CA LEU A 182 15.56 13.30 -1.52
C LEU A 182 14.78 12.04 -1.87
N VAL A 183 15.13 10.93 -1.24
CA VAL A 183 14.34 9.69 -1.27
C VAL A 183 14.12 9.16 0.14
N GLY A 184 12.93 8.62 0.39
CA GLY A 184 12.51 8.04 1.65
C GLY A 184 11.95 6.63 1.47
N GLU A 185 12.35 5.70 2.35
CA GLU A 185 11.83 4.34 2.41
C GLU A 185 11.57 3.89 3.86
N CYS A 186 10.51 3.13 4.06
CA CYS A 186 10.09 2.58 5.34
C CYS A 186 10.22 1.07 5.27
N ALA A 187 10.81 0.48 6.31
CA ALA A 187 10.83 -0.96 6.50
C ALA A 187 9.87 -1.31 7.62
N PHE A 188 8.90 -2.18 7.36
CA PHE A 188 8.01 -2.70 8.40
C PHE A 188 8.19 -4.21 8.61
N SER A 189 8.27 -4.63 9.88
CA SER A 189 8.34 -6.03 10.29
C SER A 189 9.50 -6.81 9.67
N LYS A 190 10.74 -6.35 9.90
CA LYS A 190 12.01 -7.00 9.49
C LYS A 190 12.32 -6.98 7.99
N GLN A 191 11.87 -5.96 7.27
CA GLN A 191 12.16 -5.76 5.84
C GLN A 191 13.38 -4.87 5.55
N LYS A 192 14.20 -4.57 6.57
CA LYS A 192 15.31 -3.62 6.48
C LYS A 192 16.28 -3.91 5.32
N SER A 193 16.66 -5.18 5.12
CA SER A 193 17.59 -5.53 4.03
C SER A 193 17.02 -5.22 2.65
N HIS A 194 15.72 -5.48 2.45
CA HIS A 194 15.07 -5.18 1.17
C HIS A 194 15.05 -3.67 0.89
N VAL A 195 14.71 -2.87 1.90
CA VAL A 195 14.74 -1.41 1.81
C VAL A 195 16.16 -0.90 1.52
N VAL A 196 17.18 -1.45 2.17
CA VAL A 196 18.59 -1.08 1.89
C VAL A 196 18.96 -1.39 0.43
N ASP A 197 18.58 -2.54 -0.10
CA ASP A 197 18.83 -2.88 -1.50
C ASP A 197 18.15 -1.89 -2.47
N LYS A 198 16.91 -1.49 -2.17
CA LYS A 198 16.14 -0.50 -2.93
C LYS A 198 16.80 0.89 -2.86
N LEU A 199 17.21 1.32 -1.67
CA LEU A 199 17.95 2.57 -1.47
C LEU A 199 19.29 2.58 -2.22
N LYS A 200 20.02 1.45 -2.28
CA LYS A 200 21.25 1.32 -3.08
C LYS A 200 20.99 1.58 -4.56
N LYS A 201 19.86 1.09 -5.11
CA LYS A 201 19.47 1.38 -6.50
C LYS A 201 19.22 2.88 -6.71
N TYR A 202 18.53 3.57 -5.81
CA TYR A 202 18.32 5.02 -5.91
C TYR A 202 19.62 5.82 -5.85
N VAL A 203 20.50 5.51 -4.89
CA VAL A 203 21.80 6.17 -4.76
C VAL A 203 22.63 6.03 -6.04
N GLN A 204 22.59 4.86 -6.68
CA GLN A 204 23.29 4.62 -7.94
C GLN A 204 22.64 5.33 -9.13
N GLY A 205 21.31 5.36 -9.20
CA GLY A 205 20.58 5.92 -10.33
C GLY A 205 20.31 7.42 -10.26
N PHE A 206 20.40 8.05 -9.09
CA PHE A 206 20.12 9.47 -8.88
C PHE A 206 21.40 10.24 -8.52
N PRO A 207 22.11 10.80 -9.50
CA PRO A 207 23.40 11.46 -9.28
C PRO A 207 23.31 12.75 -8.46
N HIS A 208 22.11 13.34 -8.36
CA HIS A 208 21.83 14.57 -7.61
C HIS A 208 21.21 14.31 -6.23
N LEU A 209 21.11 13.05 -5.80
CA LEU A 209 20.54 12.70 -4.52
C LEU A 209 21.39 13.28 -3.38
N MET A 210 20.76 14.09 -2.54
CA MET A 210 21.39 14.78 -1.40
C MET A 210 20.98 14.19 -0.06
N VAL A 211 19.76 13.66 0.03
CA VAL A 211 19.21 13.12 1.28
C VAL A 211 18.59 11.74 1.05
N VAL A 212 18.94 10.78 1.91
CA VAL A 212 18.26 9.49 2.02
C VAL A 212 17.66 9.39 3.42
N VAL A 213 16.38 9.05 3.49
CA VAL A 213 15.66 8.79 4.74
C VAL A 213 15.25 7.32 4.76
N MET A 214 15.67 6.58 5.78
CA MET A 214 15.17 5.24 6.04
C MET A 214 14.47 5.21 7.39
N VAL A 215 13.24 4.73 7.43
CA VAL A 215 12.52 4.46 8.67
C VAL A 215 12.45 2.95 8.86
N VAL A 216 12.70 2.46 10.06
CA VAL A 216 12.57 1.04 10.39
C VAL A 216 11.60 0.91 11.55
N ILE A 217 10.49 0.23 11.30
CA ILE A 217 9.46 -0.08 12.28
C ILE A 217 9.47 -1.58 12.52
N ASP A 218 9.86 -1.98 13.72
CA ASP A 218 9.85 -3.38 14.12
C ASP A 218 8.65 -3.70 15.00
N GLU A 219 8.07 -4.87 14.76
CA GLU A 219 7.07 -5.45 15.64
C GLU A 219 7.73 -6.36 16.67
N VAL A 220 7.21 -6.36 17.91
CA VAL A 220 7.68 -7.26 18.99
C VAL A 220 7.61 -8.71 18.52
N CYS A 221 6.50 -9.08 17.88
CA CYS A 221 6.32 -10.36 17.23
C CYS A 221 5.69 -10.11 15.86
N SER A 222 6.16 -10.82 14.83
CA SER A 222 5.47 -10.84 13.54
C SER A 222 4.02 -11.28 13.73
N TYR A 223 3.09 -10.52 13.17
CA TYR A 223 1.68 -10.82 13.27
C TYR A 223 1.34 -12.22 12.76
N LYS A 224 0.46 -12.90 13.50
CA LYS A 224 -0.11 -14.20 13.14
C LYS A 224 -1.60 -14.10 13.34
N SER A 225 -2.37 -14.50 12.33
CA SER A 225 -3.83 -14.51 12.43
C SER A 225 -4.31 -15.44 13.56
N PRO A 226 -5.46 -15.13 14.20
CA PRO A 226 -6.04 -16.01 15.21
C PRO A 226 -6.32 -17.41 14.66
N THR A 227 -6.13 -18.43 15.49
CA THR A 227 -6.61 -19.79 15.23
C THR A 227 -8.08 -19.89 15.60
N ARG A 228 -8.81 -20.82 14.99
CA ARG A 228 -10.24 -21.04 15.26
C ARG A 228 -10.52 -21.32 16.74
N ASP A 229 -9.62 -22.06 17.39
CA ASP A 229 -9.76 -22.49 18.79
C ASP A 229 -9.20 -21.49 19.80
N SER A 230 -8.75 -20.31 19.36
CA SER A 230 -8.37 -19.22 20.27
C SER A 230 -9.60 -18.44 20.71
N ASP A 231 -9.55 -17.77 21.87
CA ASP A 231 -10.64 -16.93 22.38
C ASP A 231 -11.14 -15.90 21.35
N ALA A 232 -10.21 -15.26 20.64
CA ALA A 232 -10.56 -14.35 19.54
C ALA A 232 -11.21 -15.11 18.37
N GLY A 233 -10.65 -16.27 18.00
CA GLY A 233 -11.19 -17.15 16.98
C GLY A 233 -12.64 -17.53 17.24
N GLU A 234 -12.93 -18.06 18.42
CA GLU A 234 -14.25 -18.49 18.83
C GLU A 234 -15.24 -17.32 18.90
N PHE A 235 -14.84 -16.22 19.55
CA PHE A 235 -15.69 -15.04 19.70
C PHE A 235 -16.10 -14.47 18.34
N PHE A 236 -15.13 -14.23 17.46
CA PHE A 236 -15.39 -13.58 16.19
C PHE A 236 -16.01 -14.53 15.15
N HIS A 237 -15.75 -15.83 15.21
CA HIS A 237 -16.46 -16.80 14.38
C HIS A 237 -17.99 -16.78 14.63
N ASN A 238 -18.40 -16.43 15.84
CA ASN A 238 -19.81 -16.26 16.20
C ASN A 238 -20.36 -14.86 15.84
N SER A 239 -19.48 -13.88 15.60
CA SER A 239 -19.85 -12.55 15.11
C SER A 239 -20.19 -12.64 13.62
N LYS A 240 -21.47 -12.78 13.29
CA LYS A 240 -21.96 -12.89 11.90
C LYS A 240 -21.70 -11.65 11.02
N LYS A 241 -21.05 -10.62 11.55
CA LYS A 241 -20.68 -9.38 10.83
C LYS A 241 -19.24 -8.98 11.16
N VAL A 242 -18.58 -8.32 10.21
CA VAL A 242 -17.38 -7.51 10.49
C VAL A 242 -17.79 -6.36 11.41
N LEU A 243 -16.94 -6.05 12.39
CA LEU A 243 -17.17 -4.95 13.32
C LEU A 243 -16.50 -3.70 12.77
N SER A 244 -17.11 -2.53 13.01
CA SER A 244 -16.43 -1.26 12.75
C SER A 244 -15.18 -1.12 13.63
N LEU A 245 -14.30 -0.16 13.30
CA LEU A 245 -13.09 0.12 14.10
C LEU A 245 -13.44 0.38 15.57
N ASP A 246 -14.44 1.22 15.83
CA ASP A 246 -14.86 1.56 17.19
C ASP A 246 -15.46 0.36 17.93
N GLU A 247 -16.33 -0.42 17.26
CA GLU A 247 -16.89 -1.64 17.82
C GLU A 247 -15.77 -2.65 18.17
N PHE A 248 -14.81 -2.84 17.28
CA PHE A 248 -13.65 -3.73 17.47
C PHE A 248 -12.79 -3.29 18.66
N LEU A 249 -12.46 -2.00 18.74
CA LEU A 249 -11.62 -1.46 19.81
C LEU A 249 -12.33 -1.38 21.17
N SER A 250 -13.67 -1.34 21.18
CA SER A 250 -14.46 -1.40 22.43
C SER A 250 -14.31 -2.73 23.16
N LEU A 251 -13.90 -3.79 22.45
CA LEU A 251 -13.70 -5.14 22.99
C LEU A 251 -12.31 -5.34 23.62
N ARG A 252 -11.48 -4.30 23.70
CA ARG A 252 -10.20 -4.34 24.41
C ARG A 252 -10.43 -4.51 25.93
N PRO A 253 -9.54 -5.22 26.64
CA PRO A 253 -9.63 -5.35 28.11
C PRO A 253 -9.63 -3.99 28.83
N THR A 254 -8.89 -3.02 28.29
CA THR A 254 -8.74 -1.66 28.83
C THR A 254 -9.61 -0.65 28.06
N SER A 255 -10.85 -1.04 27.74
CA SER A 255 -11.80 -0.15 27.06
C SER A 255 -12.03 1.11 27.91
N GLY A 256 -11.75 2.29 27.33
CA GLY A 256 -11.82 3.59 28.00
C GLY A 256 -10.47 4.21 28.40
N GLU A 257 -9.38 3.45 28.39
CA GLU A 257 -8.03 4.00 28.60
C GLU A 257 -7.41 4.50 27.28
N PRO A 258 -6.66 5.63 27.31
CA PRO A 258 -5.88 6.08 26.17
C PRO A 258 -4.93 4.99 25.69
N LEU A 259 -4.85 4.81 24.37
CA LEU A 259 -3.86 3.94 23.77
C LEU A 259 -2.49 4.62 23.80
N HIS A 260 -1.47 3.82 24.07
CA HIS A 260 -0.08 4.25 24.09
C HIS A 260 0.74 3.36 23.15
N LEU A 261 1.82 3.94 22.60
CA LEU A 261 2.69 3.25 21.65
C LEU A 261 3.38 2.01 22.25
N ASN A 262 3.58 2.00 23.57
CA ASN A 262 4.14 0.86 24.32
C ASN A 262 3.13 -0.25 24.65
N ALA A 263 1.84 -0.07 24.32
CA ALA A 263 0.82 -1.05 24.61
C ALA A 263 0.41 -1.81 23.33
N PRO A 264 0.32 -3.15 23.38
CA PRO A 264 -0.19 -3.92 22.25
C PRO A 264 -1.67 -3.63 22.00
N ILE A 265 -2.08 -3.57 20.73
CA ILE A 265 -3.51 -3.58 20.37
C ILE A 265 -4.04 -5.00 20.51
N THR A 266 -4.52 -5.32 21.72
CA THR A 266 -5.04 -6.65 22.07
C THR A 266 -6.55 -6.63 22.20
N VAL A 267 -7.24 -7.42 21.37
CA VAL A 267 -8.69 -7.57 21.38
C VAL A 267 -9.03 -9.05 21.52
N LYS A 268 -9.89 -9.38 22.49
CA LYS A 268 -10.30 -10.77 22.81
C LYS A 268 -9.10 -11.73 22.99
N GLY A 269 -8.08 -11.27 23.71
CA GLY A 269 -6.88 -12.07 24.02
C GLY A 269 -5.90 -12.22 22.86
N HIS A 270 -6.18 -11.65 21.68
CA HIS A 270 -5.29 -11.69 20.53
C HIS A 270 -4.60 -10.34 20.28
N THR A 271 -3.28 -10.35 20.11
CA THR A 271 -2.49 -9.16 19.78
C THR A 271 -2.47 -8.93 18.28
N TRP A 272 -3.17 -7.90 17.83
CA TRP A 272 -3.33 -7.56 16.42
C TRP A 272 -2.22 -6.65 15.88
N CYS A 273 -1.61 -5.83 16.72
CA CYS A 273 -0.45 -4.99 16.37
C CYS A 273 0.35 -4.65 17.64
N HIS A 274 1.68 -4.75 17.57
CA HIS A 274 2.56 -4.40 18.69
C HIS A 274 3.95 -4.01 18.19
N ILE A 275 4.24 -2.71 18.22
CA ILE A 275 5.51 -2.14 17.77
C ILE A 275 6.55 -2.25 18.91
N SER A 276 7.76 -2.70 18.58
CA SER A 276 8.90 -2.76 19.50
C SER A 276 9.81 -1.54 19.41
N SER A 277 10.06 -1.05 18.19
CA SER A 277 10.90 0.11 17.96
C SER A 277 10.53 0.84 16.67
N ILE A 278 10.88 2.12 16.63
CA ILE A 278 10.80 2.96 15.44
C ILE A 278 12.09 3.74 15.37
N ASP A 279 12.89 3.47 14.35
CA ASP A 279 14.21 4.04 14.14
C ASP A 279 14.27 4.80 12.82
N TYR A 280 14.95 5.94 12.82
CA TYR A 280 15.21 6.76 11.65
C TYR A 280 16.70 6.78 11.35
N TYR A 281 17.05 6.65 10.08
CA TYR A 281 18.41 6.75 9.59
C TYR A 281 18.43 7.76 8.46
N ILE A 282 19.23 8.81 8.61
CA ILE A 282 19.34 9.88 7.64
C ILE A 282 20.76 9.89 7.10
N TRP A 283 20.93 9.85 5.79
CA TRP A 283 22.21 10.12 5.15
C TRP A 283 22.13 11.40 4.34
N VAL A 284 23.17 12.22 4.43
CA VAL A 284 23.28 13.48 3.74
C VAL A 284 24.59 13.56 2.98
N ARG A 285 24.52 14.06 1.76
CA ARG A 285 25.65 14.47 0.94
C ARG A 285 25.68 15.98 0.84
N GLN A 286 26.86 16.60 0.96
CA GLN A 286 27.02 18.02 0.64
C GLN A 286 27.30 18.23 -0.85
N PRO A 287 26.97 19.42 -1.40
CA PRO A 287 27.27 19.75 -2.79
C PRO A 287 28.76 19.54 -3.12
N GLY A 288 29.03 18.81 -4.21
CA GLY A 288 30.40 18.53 -4.67
C GLY A 288 31.07 17.29 -4.05
N GLU A 289 30.46 16.65 -3.06
CA GLU A 289 31.00 15.41 -2.46
C GLU A 289 30.67 14.17 -3.31
N SER A 290 31.28 13.03 -2.95
CA SER A 290 30.95 11.72 -3.53
C SER A 290 29.49 11.33 -3.27
N PRO A 291 28.90 10.42 -4.07
CA PRO A 291 27.57 9.88 -3.80
C PRO A 291 27.42 9.33 -2.37
N ILE A 292 26.18 9.35 -1.87
CA ILE A 292 25.85 8.84 -0.53
C ILE A 292 26.34 7.40 -0.37
N ASN A 293 27.05 7.12 0.72
CA ASN A 293 27.43 5.76 1.09
C ASN A 293 26.53 5.27 2.24
N LEU A 294 25.58 4.37 1.92
CA LEU A 294 24.65 3.80 2.89
C LEU A 294 25.31 2.88 3.92
N ASP A 295 26.52 2.37 3.62
CA ASP A 295 27.30 1.55 4.55
C ASP A 295 28.16 2.43 5.49
N SER A 296 28.16 3.76 5.29
CA SER A 296 28.85 4.70 6.17
C SER A 296 28.13 4.90 7.49
N THR A 297 28.91 4.99 8.56
CA THR A 297 28.48 5.35 9.93
C THR A 297 29.10 6.65 10.40
N ASP A 298 29.64 7.44 9.46
CA ASP A 298 30.24 8.73 9.74
C ASP A 298 29.18 9.74 10.22
N ALA A 299 29.32 10.20 11.47
CA ALA A 299 28.44 11.16 12.09
C ALA A 299 28.36 12.50 11.34
N ALA A 300 29.34 12.82 10.49
CA ALA A 300 29.26 13.99 9.63
C ALA A 300 28.24 13.84 8.50
N HIS A 301 27.97 12.62 8.02
CA HIS A 301 27.13 12.35 6.85
C HIS A 301 25.94 11.45 7.14
N MET A 302 25.82 10.94 8.36
CA MET A 302 24.80 10.00 8.77
C MET A 302 24.37 10.25 10.21
N ALA A 303 23.06 10.19 10.46
CA ALA A 303 22.51 10.17 11.80
C ALA A 303 21.51 9.03 11.98
N HIS A 304 21.50 8.45 13.18
CA HIS A 304 20.49 7.49 13.63
C HIS A 304 19.76 8.09 14.83
N GLY A 305 18.45 7.94 14.84
CA GLY A 305 17.61 8.34 15.95
C GLY A 305 16.51 7.33 16.19
N THR A 306 15.99 7.33 17.41
CA THR A 306 14.93 6.43 17.83
C THR A 306 13.71 7.26 18.22
N LEU A 307 12.58 7.02 17.57
CA LEU A 307 11.30 7.63 17.94
C LEU A 307 10.64 6.86 19.08
N PHE A 308 10.81 5.53 19.11
CA PHE A 308 10.25 4.63 20.12
C PHE A 308 11.22 3.47 20.36
N PRO A 309 11.52 3.04 21.61
CA PRO A 309 10.77 3.28 22.86
C PRO A 309 11.02 4.60 23.59
N GLN A 310 12.11 5.30 23.31
CA GLN A 310 12.37 6.64 23.82
C GLN A 310 12.66 7.58 22.65
N ILE A 311 12.14 8.81 22.72
CA ILE A 311 12.43 9.83 21.71
C ILE A 311 13.87 10.29 21.91
N LYS A 312 14.71 9.99 20.92
CA LYS A 312 16.11 10.42 20.76
C LYS A 312 16.29 10.78 19.28
N MET A 313 15.87 11.98 18.93
CA MET A 313 15.74 12.43 17.53
C MET A 313 16.56 13.69 17.24
N GLU A 314 17.35 14.16 18.21
CA GLU A 314 18.12 15.40 18.12
C GLU A 314 19.14 15.33 16.97
N ASP A 315 19.86 14.21 16.84
CA ASP A 315 20.84 14.00 15.77
C ASP A 315 20.15 13.87 14.41
N VAL A 316 18.95 13.25 14.37
CA VAL A 316 18.14 13.13 13.15
C VAL A 316 17.64 14.50 12.69
N GLU A 317 17.13 15.33 13.61
CA GLU A 317 16.74 16.71 13.30
C GLU A 317 17.92 17.51 12.76
N GLY A 318 19.08 17.46 13.44
CA GLY A 318 20.30 18.12 12.98
C GLY A 318 20.73 17.69 11.59
N MET A 319 20.68 16.37 11.31
CA MET A 319 21.02 15.84 10.00
C MET A 319 19.99 16.21 8.92
N LEU A 320 18.70 16.23 9.23
CA LEU A 320 17.69 16.72 8.30
C LEU A 320 17.88 18.21 7.99
N HIS A 321 18.17 19.04 8.99
CA HIS A 321 18.53 20.45 8.78
C HIS A 321 19.74 20.59 7.84
N LYS A 322 20.79 19.79 8.07
CA LYS A 322 21.97 19.75 7.19
C LYS A 322 21.60 19.33 5.76
N GLY A 323 20.73 18.33 5.62
CA GLY A 323 20.21 17.86 4.32
C GLY A 323 19.43 18.92 3.56
N PHE A 324 18.51 19.62 4.22
CA PHE A 324 17.76 20.71 3.60
C PHE A 324 18.65 21.91 3.25
N SER A 325 19.69 22.18 4.05
CA SER A 325 20.70 23.19 3.69
C SER A 325 21.45 22.81 2.41
N ALA A 326 21.83 21.53 2.26
CA ALA A 326 22.48 21.02 1.05
C ALA A 326 21.54 21.10 -0.17
N ILE A 327 20.28 20.70 -0.02
CA ILE A 327 19.25 20.81 -1.06
C ILE A 327 19.10 22.26 -1.53
N ARG A 328 18.95 23.21 -0.60
CA ARG A 328 18.85 24.64 -0.95
C ARG A 328 20.07 25.12 -1.72
N HIS A 329 21.27 24.80 -1.25
CA HIS A 329 22.50 25.19 -1.93
C HIS A 329 22.59 24.59 -3.35
N SER A 330 22.21 23.32 -3.53
CA SER A 330 22.14 22.68 -4.84
C SER A 330 21.12 23.35 -5.77
N ILE A 331 19.95 23.72 -5.26
CA ILE A 331 18.92 24.44 -6.03
C ILE A 331 19.45 25.83 -6.44
N SER A 332 20.07 26.57 -5.52
CA SER A 332 20.63 27.89 -5.82
C SER A 332 21.74 27.82 -6.86
N ASN A 333 22.65 26.85 -6.76
CA ASN A 333 23.69 26.64 -7.77
C ASN A 333 23.08 26.33 -9.14
N TYR A 334 22.08 25.45 -9.18
CA TYR A 334 21.35 25.12 -10.40
C TYR A 334 20.70 26.35 -11.05
N LEU A 335 19.98 27.15 -10.26
CA LEU A 335 19.33 28.38 -10.74
C LEU A 335 20.34 29.39 -11.30
N ASN A 336 21.48 29.55 -10.63
CA ASN A 336 22.54 30.47 -11.05
C ASN A 336 23.24 30.00 -12.32
N GLU A 337 23.60 28.71 -12.42
CA GLU A 337 24.22 28.10 -13.60
C GLU A 337 23.36 28.22 -14.86
N HIS A 338 22.03 28.20 -14.69
CA HIS A 338 21.09 28.28 -15.80
C HIS A 338 20.50 29.67 -16.04
N HIS A 339 20.98 30.70 -15.32
CA HIS A 339 20.45 32.07 -15.39
C HIS A 339 18.93 32.16 -15.17
N LEU A 340 18.39 31.28 -14.32
CA LEU A 340 16.97 31.21 -13.97
C LEU A 340 16.65 32.00 -12.70
N ASN A 341 17.64 32.67 -12.11
CA ASN A 341 17.47 33.46 -10.90
C ASN A 341 17.20 34.95 -11.27
N PRO A 342 15.96 35.46 -11.10
CA PRO A 342 15.62 36.84 -11.47
C PRO A 342 16.27 37.89 -10.55
N ASN A 343 16.72 37.50 -9.35
CA ASN A 343 17.50 38.35 -8.44
C ASN A 343 18.56 37.47 -7.76
N PRO A 344 19.81 37.43 -8.26
CA PRO A 344 20.88 36.73 -7.58
C PRO A 344 21.17 37.43 -6.26
N GLU A 345 20.53 36.97 -5.18
CA GLU A 345 20.97 37.34 -3.85
C GLU A 345 22.42 36.88 -3.66
N PRO A 346 23.27 37.66 -2.96
CA PRO A 346 24.61 37.20 -2.62
C PRO A 346 24.51 35.86 -1.91
N ALA A 347 25.43 34.93 -2.21
CA ALA A 347 25.42 33.56 -1.70
C ALA A 347 25.26 33.47 -0.16
N ASP A 348 25.63 34.53 0.55
CA ASP A 348 25.53 34.66 2.00
C ASP A 348 24.09 34.90 2.51
N ALA A 349 23.17 35.45 1.71
CA ALA A 349 21.79 35.75 2.13
C ALA A 349 20.88 34.49 2.22
N ILE A 350 21.18 33.45 1.42
CA ILE A 350 20.49 32.14 1.47
C ILE A 350 20.71 31.43 2.82
N THR A 351 21.70 31.86 3.61
CA THR A 351 22.07 31.24 4.88
C THR A 351 21.35 31.80 6.12
N GLN A 352 20.70 32.97 6.04
CA GLN A 352 20.30 33.71 7.26
C GLN A 352 18.83 33.64 7.67
N ASP A 353 17.87 33.53 6.74
CA ASP A 353 16.43 33.63 7.06
C ASP A 353 15.64 32.32 6.84
N SER A 354 16.27 31.17 7.09
CA SER A 354 15.54 29.91 6.88
C SER A 354 14.50 29.65 7.96
N ILE A 355 13.26 29.40 7.55
CA ILE A 355 12.27 28.77 8.43
C ILE A 355 12.86 27.46 8.96
N PRO A 356 12.92 27.28 10.29
CA PRO A 356 13.45 26.06 10.88
C PRO A 356 12.52 24.89 10.56
N LEU A 357 13.09 23.81 10.01
CA LEU A 357 12.45 22.50 9.96
C LEU A 357 12.01 22.12 11.38
N THR A 358 10.71 22.18 11.66
CA THR A 358 10.17 21.90 12.99
C THR A 358 9.34 20.62 12.92
N ILE A 359 9.82 19.57 13.57
CA ILE A 359 9.15 18.26 13.61
C ILE A 359 8.70 18.01 15.06
N CYS A 360 7.40 17.85 15.29
CA CYS A 360 6.91 17.47 16.61
C CYS A 360 6.85 15.93 16.72
N TRP A 361 7.95 15.31 17.15
CA TRP A 361 8.04 13.85 17.30
C TRP A 361 6.98 13.26 18.24
N LYS A 362 6.52 14.01 19.23
CA LYS A 362 5.39 13.60 20.10
C LYS A 362 4.09 13.45 19.30
N ASN A 363 3.80 14.39 18.39
CA ASN A 363 2.63 14.29 17.51
C ASN A 363 2.80 13.14 16.50
N SER A 364 4.03 12.90 16.02
CA SER A 364 4.34 11.73 15.19
C SER A 364 3.99 10.43 15.93
N GLN A 365 4.41 10.25 17.20
CA GLN A 365 4.03 9.09 18.02
C GLN A 365 2.51 8.93 18.15
N THR A 366 1.76 10.03 18.36
CA THR A 366 0.30 9.99 18.41
C THR A 366 -0.30 9.47 17.10
N SER A 367 0.22 9.91 15.95
CA SER A 367 -0.20 9.40 14.64
C SER A 367 0.14 7.92 14.46
N ILE A 368 1.30 7.46 14.97
CA ILE A 368 1.65 6.03 14.96
C ILE A 368 0.60 5.23 15.74
N VAL A 369 0.17 5.69 16.92
CA VAL A 369 -0.84 4.99 17.73
C VAL A 369 -2.15 4.84 16.96
N ALA A 370 -2.61 5.91 16.29
CA ALA A 370 -3.80 5.84 15.43
C ALA A 370 -3.60 4.83 14.27
N SER A 371 -2.44 4.84 13.63
CA SER A 371 -2.10 3.88 12.57
C SER A 371 -2.00 2.44 13.06
N MET A 372 -1.55 2.20 14.30
CA MET A 372 -1.57 0.86 14.91
C MET A 372 -3.00 0.34 15.06
N MET A 373 -3.95 1.21 15.43
CA MET A 373 -5.36 0.86 15.54
C MET A 373 -5.95 0.47 14.18
N ILE A 374 -5.68 1.28 13.15
CA ILE A 374 -6.12 1.01 11.77
C ILE A 374 -5.49 -0.28 11.26
N THR A 375 -4.19 -0.48 11.47
CA THR A 375 -3.48 -1.70 11.05
C THR A 375 -4.01 -2.94 11.76
N ALA A 376 -4.30 -2.85 13.06
CA ALA A 376 -4.91 -3.93 13.82
C ALA A 376 -6.32 -4.28 13.31
N HIS A 377 -7.13 -3.26 13.00
CA HIS A 377 -8.48 -3.46 12.49
C HIS A 377 -8.48 -4.02 11.06
N HIS A 378 -7.65 -3.51 10.16
CA HIS A 378 -7.48 -4.09 8.82
C HIS A 378 -7.04 -5.57 8.88
N ARG A 379 -6.15 -5.93 9.81
CA ARG A 379 -5.78 -7.33 10.06
C ARG A 379 -6.98 -8.18 10.49
N TYR A 380 -7.84 -7.63 11.33
CA TYR A 380 -9.10 -8.24 11.77
C TYR A 380 -10.11 -8.42 10.64
N GLU A 381 -10.42 -7.34 9.90
CA GLU A 381 -11.37 -7.37 8.78
C GLU A 381 -10.95 -8.41 7.75
N TRP A 382 -9.68 -8.38 7.36
CA TRP A 382 -9.14 -9.34 6.41
C TRP A 382 -9.32 -10.79 6.90
N TRP A 383 -9.00 -11.06 8.17
CA TRP A 383 -9.13 -12.41 8.73
C TRP A 383 -10.59 -12.86 8.80
N MET A 384 -11.52 -11.97 9.17
CA MET A 384 -12.96 -12.25 9.19
C MET A 384 -13.50 -12.60 7.79
N GLU A 385 -13.22 -11.75 6.81
CA GLU A 385 -13.69 -11.97 5.43
C GLU A 385 -13.18 -13.28 4.84
N ARG A 386 -11.90 -13.61 5.10
CA ARG A 386 -11.21 -14.68 4.38
C ARG A 386 -11.17 -16.01 5.11
N VAL A 387 -11.16 -16.01 6.44
CA VAL A 387 -11.08 -17.25 7.21
C VAL A 387 -12.44 -17.64 7.75
N VAL A 388 -13.19 -16.67 8.30
CA VAL A 388 -14.48 -16.95 8.93
C VAL A 388 -15.60 -17.06 7.89
N PHE A 389 -15.80 -16.04 7.04
CA PHE A 389 -16.92 -16.04 6.10
C PHE A 389 -16.70 -16.93 4.88
N CYS A 390 -15.48 -16.98 4.32
CA CYS A 390 -15.20 -17.87 3.18
C CYS A 390 -15.18 -19.37 3.55
N GLY A 391 -15.03 -19.72 4.83
CA GLY A 391 -15.05 -21.10 5.34
C GLY A 391 -16.44 -21.69 5.54
N GLN A 392 -17.49 -20.86 5.57
CA GLN A 392 -18.88 -21.30 5.70
C GLN A 392 -19.47 -21.66 4.33
N LYS A 393 -19.08 -22.81 3.77
CA LYS A 393 -19.89 -23.44 2.72
C LYS A 393 -21.27 -23.70 3.31
N HIS A 394 -22.28 -23.00 2.82
CA HIS A 394 -23.67 -23.37 3.11
C HIS A 394 -23.85 -24.82 2.66
N PRO A 395 -24.46 -25.71 3.47
CA PRO A 395 -24.91 -26.98 2.96
C PRO A 395 -25.83 -26.66 1.79
N HIS A 396 -25.54 -27.18 0.61
CA HIS A 396 -26.53 -27.26 -0.45
C HIS A 396 -27.70 -28.04 0.13
N THR A 397 -28.76 -27.33 0.53
CA THR A 397 -30.08 -27.95 0.62
C THR A 397 -30.50 -28.19 -0.82
N ASP A 398 -30.21 -29.39 -1.31
CA ASP A 398 -30.99 -30.00 -2.37
C ASP A 398 -32.41 -30.13 -1.82
N SER A 399 -33.22 -29.08 -2.05
CA SER A 399 -34.67 -29.19 -2.00
C SER A 399 -35.17 -29.09 -3.43
N ASP A 400 -35.45 -30.27 -3.98
CA ASP A 400 -36.31 -30.49 -5.13
C ASP A 400 -37.48 -29.49 -5.13
N PHE A 401 -37.45 -28.54 -6.05
CA PHE A 401 -38.67 -27.90 -6.53
C PHE A 401 -38.90 -28.37 -7.97
N GLY A 402 -39.80 -29.34 -8.07
CA GLY A 402 -40.26 -29.92 -9.31
C GLY A 402 -40.80 -28.87 -10.27
N TYR A 403 -40.40 -29.03 -11.53
CA TYR A 403 -41.01 -28.39 -12.68
C TYR A 403 -42.52 -28.67 -12.72
N ALA A 404 -43.34 -27.62 -12.67
CA ALA A 404 -44.69 -27.63 -13.20
C ALA A 404 -44.74 -26.66 -14.39
N SER A 405 -44.45 -27.20 -15.59
CA SER A 405 -44.72 -26.54 -16.86
C SER A 405 -46.22 -26.58 -17.14
N SER A 406 -46.89 -25.43 -17.05
CA SER A 406 -48.25 -25.25 -17.57
C SER A 406 -48.20 -24.37 -18.82
N LEU A 407 -48.14 -25.01 -19.99
CA LEU A 407 -48.56 -24.42 -21.26
C LEU A 407 -49.50 -25.42 -21.93
N SER A 408 -50.79 -25.16 -21.81
CA SER A 408 -51.81 -25.76 -22.67
C SER A 408 -51.98 -24.89 -23.92
N PRO A 409 -52.24 -25.53 -25.06
CA PRO A 409 -53.41 -25.18 -25.85
C PRO A 409 -54.28 -26.43 -26.09
N GLY A 410 -55.58 -26.31 -25.82
CA GLY A 410 -56.56 -27.34 -26.20
C GLY A 410 -56.96 -27.21 -27.68
N PRO A 411 -58.13 -27.75 -28.07
CA PRO A 411 -58.60 -29.12 -27.85
C PRO A 411 -58.94 -29.77 -29.21
N SER A 412 -59.03 -31.09 -29.27
CA SER A 412 -59.74 -31.77 -30.37
C SER A 412 -60.37 -33.07 -29.87
N ASP A 413 -61.68 -33.10 -30.01
CA ASP A 413 -62.62 -34.21 -29.87
C ASP A 413 -62.07 -35.55 -30.36
N THR A 414 -62.34 -36.65 -29.64
CA THR A 414 -63.51 -37.49 -29.91
C THR A 414 -63.62 -38.66 -28.92
N SER A 415 -64.85 -38.89 -28.50
CA SER A 415 -65.47 -40.07 -27.90
C SER A 415 -64.78 -41.43 -28.08
N GLN A 416 -64.74 -42.25 -27.01
CA GLN A 416 -65.57 -43.46 -26.85
C GLN A 416 -65.12 -44.27 -25.61
N THR A 417 -66.04 -44.44 -24.65
CA THR A 417 -66.10 -45.60 -23.75
C THR A 417 -66.52 -46.84 -24.57
N PRO A 418 -66.16 -48.08 -24.20
CA PRO A 418 -66.66 -48.69 -22.97
C PRO A 418 -65.68 -49.63 -22.21
N GLN A 419 -65.90 -49.73 -20.90
CA GLN A 419 -65.63 -50.88 -20.01
C GLN A 419 -66.37 -52.16 -20.50
N PRO A 420 -66.28 -53.36 -19.87
CA PRO A 420 -65.56 -53.81 -18.65
C PRO A 420 -64.92 -55.22 -18.77
N GLU A 421 -64.25 -55.69 -17.70
CA GLU A 421 -64.27 -57.07 -17.13
C GLU A 421 -63.14 -57.12 -16.07
N ILE A 422 -63.43 -57.02 -14.77
CA ILE A 422 -63.73 -58.12 -13.84
C ILE A 422 -62.80 -59.33 -14.07
N ASP A 423 -61.77 -59.49 -13.24
CA ASP A 423 -61.76 -60.66 -12.36
C ASP A 423 -60.84 -60.53 -11.15
N GLU A 424 -61.33 -61.10 -10.07
CA GLU A 424 -60.79 -61.15 -8.71
C GLU A 424 -59.58 -62.10 -8.60
N ALA A 425 -58.59 -61.73 -7.78
CA ALA A 425 -57.92 -62.66 -6.86
C ALA A 425 -57.00 -61.90 -5.88
N LYS A 426 -57.51 -61.66 -4.67
CA LYS A 426 -56.73 -61.72 -3.41
C LYS A 426 -56.49 -63.21 -3.06
N PRO A 427 -55.74 -63.63 -1.99
CA PRO A 427 -55.12 -62.86 -0.92
C PRO A 427 -53.73 -63.40 -0.44
N TYR A 428 -53.24 -62.77 0.65
CA TYR A 428 -52.25 -63.24 1.64
C TYR A 428 -50.76 -63.26 1.20
N GLY A 429 -49.81 -62.78 1.99
CA GLY A 429 -49.88 -62.43 3.40
C GLY A 429 -48.64 -61.69 3.89
N THR A 430 -48.88 -61.00 5.00
CA THR A 430 -47.94 -60.37 5.91
C THR A 430 -46.90 -61.35 6.43
N ARG A 431 -45.64 -60.92 6.49
CA ARG A 431 -44.77 -61.13 7.68
C ARG A 431 -43.49 -60.29 7.57
N LYS A 432 -43.38 -59.39 8.56
CA LYS A 432 -42.19 -58.74 9.15
C LYS A 432 -41.27 -57.93 8.26
#